data_AF-A0A729JV05-F1
#
_entry.id   AF-A0A729JV05-F1
#
_cell.length_a   1.000
_cell.length_b   1.000
_cell.length_c   1.000
_cell.angle_alpha   90.00
_cell.angle_beta   90.00
_cell.angle_gamma   90.00
#
_symmetry.space_group_name_H-M   'P 1'
#
loop_
_entity.id
_entity.type
_entity.pdbx_description
1 polymer ?
#
loop_
_entity_poly.entity_id
_entity_poly.type
_entity_poly.pdbx_seq_one_letter_code
_entity_poly.pdbx_strand_id
1 'polypeptide(L)'
;TPGEILYGKRETQQLPAVGQRLRVGGMVMPGSVRRDPDSLKVNFSLYDAEGSVTVSYEGILPDLFREGQGVVVQGTLEKGNHVLAQEVLAKHDENYTPPEVEKAMQENHRRPQRVDKDTSS
;
A
#
# COMPACT_ATOMS: atom_id res chain seq x y z
N THR A 1 -2.46 9.19 9.44
CA THR A 1 -1.63 9.79 8.37
C THR A 1 -0.47 10.53 9.02
N PRO A 2 0.55 11.00 8.28
CA PRO A 2 1.58 11.88 8.83
C PRO A 2 1.00 13.07 9.62
N GLY A 3 -0.02 13.75 9.10
CA GLY A 3 -0.71 14.84 9.80
C GLY A 3 -1.28 14.44 11.16
N GLU A 4 -1.90 13.26 11.27
CA GLU A 4 -2.45 12.77 12.54
C GLU A 4 -1.38 12.47 13.60
N ILE A 5 -0.14 12.16 13.19
CA ILE A 5 0.99 12.01 14.12
C ILE A 5 1.44 13.37 14.64
N LEU A 6 1.44 14.38 13.78
CA LEU A 6 1.91 15.73 14.10
C LEU A 6 0.90 16.54 14.92
N TYR A 7 -0.37 16.45 14.56
CA TYR A 7 -1.43 17.33 15.05
C TYR A 7 -2.51 16.60 15.87
N GLY A 8 -2.41 15.27 15.97
CA GLY A 8 -3.37 14.42 16.66
C GLY A 8 -4.48 13.93 15.74
N LYS A 9 -5.23 12.92 16.21
CA LYS A 9 -6.38 12.39 15.48
C LYS A 9 -7.43 13.47 15.29
N ARG A 10 -7.95 13.63 14.07
CA ARG A 10 -8.92 14.68 13.74
C ARG A 10 -10.21 14.62 14.57
N GLU A 11 -10.61 13.42 14.98
CA GLU A 11 -11.86 13.19 15.72
C GLU A 11 -11.74 13.50 17.22
N THR A 12 -10.60 13.15 17.82
CA THR A 12 -10.40 13.24 19.28
C THR A 12 -9.37 14.29 19.68
N GLN A 13 -8.69 14.88 18.70
CA GLN A 13 -7.54 15.79 18.85
C GLN A 13 -6.41 15.24 19.71
N GLN A 14 -6.40 13.92 19.91
CA GLN A 14 -5.45 13.24 20.77
C GLN A 14 -4.19 12.89 19.97
N LEU A 15 -3.05 13.36 20.46
CA LEU A 15 -1.74 12.98 19.93
C LEU A 15 -1.43 11.51 20.28
N PRO A 16 -0.86 10.75 19.34
CA PRO A 16 -0.37 9.42 19.66
C PRO A 16 0.78 9.48 20.68
N ALA A 17 0.83 8.51 21.58
CA ALA A 17 1.87 8.42 22.58
C ALA A 17 3.10 7.67 22.04
N VAL A 18 4.29 8.04 22.53
CA VAL A 18 5.51 7.24 22.27
C VAL A 18 5.31 5.82 22.80
N GLY A 19 5.72 4.82 22.02
CA GLY A 19 5.47 3.41 22.29
C GLY A 19 4.11 2.90 21.80
N GLN A 20 3.24 3.78 21.29
CA GLN A 20 1.95 3.37 20.74
C GLN A 20 2.11 2.68 19.38
N ARG A 21 1.47 1.51 19.23
CA ARG A 21 1.32 0.85 17.94
C ARG A 21 0.31 1.60 17.09
N LEU A 22 0.67 1.85 15.84
CA LEU A 22 -0.15 2.61 14.92
C LEU A 22 0.04 2.18 13.46
N ARG A 23 -0.89 2.62 12.62
CA ARG A 23 -0.89 2.40 11.17
C ARG A 23 -0.93 3.77 10.49
N VAL A 24 0.04 4.02 9.61
CA VAL A 24 0.22 5.31 8.93
C VAL A 24 0.12 5.10 7.44
N GLY A 25 -0.93 5.61 6.82
CA GLY A 25 -0.97 5.79 5.37
C GLY A 25 -0.36 7.14 4.98
N GLY A 26 0.46 7.15 3.94
CA GLY A 26 1.08 8.36 3.39
C GLY A 26 1.76 8.10 2.03
N MET A 27 2.27 9.17 1.42
CA MET A 27 3.06 9.09 0.20
C MET A 27 4.55 8.99 0.55
N VAL A 28 5.31 8.16 -0.15
CA VAL A 28 6.77 8.11 0.03
C VAL A 28 7.40 9.36 -0.58
N MET A 29 8.14 10.12 0.22
CA MET A 29 8.79 11.35 -0.22
C MET A 29 9.89 11.05 -1.26
N PRO A 30 9.86 11.70 -2.45
CA PRO A 30 10.93 11.55 -3.44
C PRO A 30 12.30 11.94 -2.90
N GLY A 31 13.33 11.13 -3.20
CA GLY A 31 14.69 11.29 -2.71
C GLY A 31 14.90 11.01 -1.21
N SER A 32 13.88 10.50 -0.50
CA SER A 32 13.98 10.23 0.94
C SER A 32 14.47 8.82 1.25
N VAL A 33 14.36 7.88 0.31
CA VAL A 33 14.64 6.46 0.56
C VAL A 33 16.15 6.23 0.64
N ARG A 34 16.62 5.89 1.83
CA ARG A 34 18.02 5.55 2.13
C ARG A 34 18.09 4.12 2.61
N ARG A 35 18.78 3.28 1.84
CA ARG A 35 19.10 1.90 2.22
C ARG A 35 20.50 1.87 2.80
N ASP A 36 20.66 1.13 3.88
CA ASP A 36 21.97 0.82 4.42
C ASP A 36 22.68 -0.20 3.51
N PRO A 37 23.97 -0.01 3.17
CA PRO A 37 24.69 -0.92 2.27
C PRO A 37 25.06 -2.25 2.93
N ASP A 38 25.11 -2.29 4.27
CA ASP A 38 25.62 -3.42 5.04
C ASP A 38 24.50 -4.21 5.76
N SER A 39 23.25 -3.74 5.69
CA SER A 39 22.10 -4.34 6.38
C SER A 39 20.78 -4.13 5.63
N LEU A 40 19.71 -4.76 6.12
CA LEU A 40 18.35 -4.59 5.59
C LEU A 40 17.65 -3.32 6.10
N LYS A 41 18.40 -2.39 6.70
CA LYS A 41 17.84 -1.16 7.23
C LYS A 41 17.51 -0.19 6.11
N VAL A 42 16.29 0.33 6.15
CA VAL A 42 15.79 1.33 5.22
C VAL A 42 15.15 2.46 6.01
N ASN A 43 15.51 3.69 5.65
CA ASN A 43 14.92 4.90 6.18
C ASN A 43 14.26 5.66 5.04
N PHE A 44 13.04 6.14 5.25
CA PHE A 44 12.33 6.97 4.28
C PHE A 44 11.35 7.89 5.00
N SER A 45 10.88 8.92 4.31
CA SER A 45 9.87 9.83 4.87
C SER A 45 8.53 9.59 4.21
N LEU A 46 7.48 9.56 5.02
CA LEU A 46 6.11 9.63 4.54
C LEU A 46 5.58 11.04 4.69
N TYR A 47 4.86 11.52 3.68
CA TYR A 47 4.22 12.82 3.72
C TYR A 47 2.77 12.76 3.25
N ASP A 48 2.00 13.74 3.70
CA ASP A 48 0.67 14.08 3.22
C ASP A 48 0.55 15.60 3.01
N ALA A 49 -0.67 16.12 2.89
CA ALA A 49 -0.91 17.56 2.72
C ALA A 49 -0.61 18.39 3.98
N GLU A 50 -0.47 17.76 5.15
CA GLU A 50 -0.34 18.42 6.45
C GLU A 50 1.09 18.37 6.97
N GLY A 51 1.85 17.31 6.67
CA GLY A 51 3.27 17.26 7.01
C GLY A 51 3.93 15.93 6.67
N SER A 52 5.05 15.66 7.34
CA SER A 52 5.88 14.48 7.10
C SER A 52 6.37 13.81 8.38
N VAL A 53 6.52 12.49 8.32
CA VAL A 53 7.06 11.64 9.38
C VAL A 53 8.20 10.80 8.84
N THR A 54 9.18 10.51 9.68
CA THR A 54 10.30 9.63 9.32
C THR A 54 9.94 8.19 9.67
N VAL A 55 10.30 7.25 8.82
CA VAL A 55 10.09 5.83 9.01
C VAL A 55 11.43 5.11 8.96
N SER A 56 11.71 4.28 9.97
CA SER A 56 12.80 3.30 9.93
C SER A 56 12.19 1.91 9.83
N TYR A 57 12.69 1.10 8.90
CA TYR A 57 12.26 -0.26 8.65
C TYR A 57 13.50 -1.15 8.53
N GLU A 58 13.42 -2.38 9.04
CA GLU A 58 14.47 -3.38 8.86
C GLU A 58 13.86 -4.62 8.24
N GLY A 59 14.12 -4.83 6.96
CA GLY A 59 13.50 -5.91 6.20
C GLY A 59 13.45 -5.64 4.69
N ILE A 60 12.79 -6.56 4.00
CA ILE A 60 12.59 -6.48 2.55
C ILE A 60 11.33 -5.67 2.28
N LEU A 61 11.48 -4.55 1.56
CA LEU A 61 10.34 -3.77 1.10
C LEU A 61 9.60 -4.54 -0.01
N PRO A 62 8.27 -4.42 -0.11
CA PRO A 62 7.52 -5.03 -1.20
C PRO A 62 7.98 -4.48 -2.55
N ASP A 63 7.92 -5.29 -3.61
CA ASP A 63 8.41 -4.91 -4.95
C ASP A 63 7.73 -3.65 -5.51
N LEU A 64 6.48 -3.41 -5.10
CA LEU A 64 5.69 -2.24 -5.49
C LEU A 64 6.03 -0.98 -4.67
N PHE A 65 6.94 -1.05 -3.70
CA PHE A 65 7.39 0.13 -2.97
C PHE A 65 8.23 1.03 -3.88
N ARG A 66 7.76 2.26 -4.11
CA ARG A 66 8.52 3.29 -4.82
C ARG A 66 8.29 4.67 -4.21
N GLU A 67 9.27 5.54 -4.43
CA GLU A 67 9.14 6.96 -4.16
C GLU A 67 8.01 7.57 -4.99
N GLY A 68 7.25 8.50 -4.39
CA GLY A 68 6.08 9.10 -5.04
C GLY A 68 4.86 8.19 -5.11
N GLN A 69 4.86 7.01 -4.46
CA GLN A 69 3.69 6.14 -4.36
C GLN A 69 3.11 6.12 -2.94
N GLY A 70 1.83 5.76 -2.87
CA GLY A 70 1.10 5.60 -1.62
C GLY A 70 1.47 4.28 -0.94
N VAL A 71 1.81 4.34 0.34
CA VAL A 71 2.12 3.17 1.16
C VAL A 71 1.41 3.25 2.50
N VAL A 72 1.33 2.12 3.18
CA VAL A 72 0.84 2.01 4.55
C VAL A 72 1.92 1.35 5.39
N VAL A 73 2.31 2.02 6.46
CA VAL A 73 3.29 1.53 7.42
C VAL A 73 2.57 1.12 8.70
N GLN A 74 2.90 -0.04 9.23
CA GLN A 74 2.49 -0.49 10.54
C GLN A 74 3.72 -0.58 11.44
N GLY A 75 3.62 0.00 12.63
CA GLY A 75 4.76 0.09 13.53
C GLY A 75 4.44 0.78 14.84
N THR A 76 5.50 1.21 15.51
CA THR A 76 5.42 1.89 16.80
C THR A 76 5.92 3.32 16.65
N LEU A 77 5.23 4.27 17.29
CA LEU A 77 5.71 5.65 17.37
C LEU A 77 6.89 5.72 18.34
N GLU A 78 8.02 6.21 17.85
CA GLU A 78 9.18 6.58 18.65
C GLU A 78 9.14 8.08 18.99
N LYS A 79 10.18 8.60 19.65
CA LYS A 79 10.22 10.01 20.04
C LYS A 79 10.06 10.94 18.83
N GLY A 80 9.23 11.97 19.00
CA GLY A 80 8.92 12.94 17.95
C GLY A 80 8.03 12.34 16.88
N ASN A 81 8.47 12.42 15.62
CA ASN A 81 7.67 12.06 14.44
C ASN A 81 8.26 10.84 13.73
N HIS A 82 8.91 9.96 14.50
CA HIS A 82 9.63 8.81 13.99
C HIS A 82 8.81 7.55 14.22
N VAL A 83 8.61 6.77 13.17
CA VAL A 83 7.90 5.49 13.24
C VAL A 83 8.90 4.37 13.03
N LEU A 84 9.00 3.48 14.01
CA LEU A 84 9.70 2.20 13.85
C LEU A 84 8.73 1.22 13.20
N ALA A 85 8.89 1.02 11.89
CA ALA A 85 8.05 0.14 11.10
C ALA A 85 8.38 -1.33 11.39
N GLN A 86 7.32 -2.11 11.57
CA GLN A 86 7.35 -3.57 11.62
C GLN A 86 6.91 -4.16 10.27
N GLU A 87 6.07 -3.45 9.53
CA GLU A 87 5.54 -3.89 8.24
C GLU A 87 5.30 -2.67 7.32
N VAL A 88 5.60 -2.84 6.03
CA VAL A 88 5.39 -1.84 4.99
C VAL A 88 4.56 -2.48 3.87
N LEU A 89 3.41 -1.88 3.57
CA LEU A 89 2.48 -2.32 2.55
C LEU A 89 2.43 -1.26 1.44
N ALA A 90 2.77 -1.63 0.22
CA ALA A 90 2.52 -0.75 -0.93
C ALA A 90 1.02 -0.77 -1.27
N LYS A 91 0.41 0.40 -1.51
CA LYS A 91 -0.97 0.42 -1.99
C LYS A 91 -0.98 -0.03 -3.45
N HIS A 92 -1.71 -1.09 -3.75
CA HIS A 92 -1.92 -1.60 -5.11
C HIS A 92 -3.01 -0.76 -5.80
N ASP A 93 -2.85 -0.43 -7.08
CA ASP A 93 -3.94 0.08 -7.92
C ASP A 93 -4.95 -1.06 -8.14
N GLU A 94 -6.22 -0.92 -7.76
CA GLU A 94 -7.27 -1.96 -7.75
C GLU A 94 -7.57 -2.66 -9.11
N ASN A 95 -6.79 -2.45 -10.16
CA ASN A 95 -6.94 -3.09 -11.47
C ASN A 95 -6.09 -4.37 -11.64
N TYR A 96 -5.95 -5.19 -10.59
CA TYR A 96 -5.39 -6.54 -10.73
C TYR A 96 -6.48 -7.50 -11.23
N THR A 97 -6.51 -7.74 -12.53
CA THR A 97 -7.23 -8.90 -13.09
C THR A 97 -6.25 -10.07 -13.13
N PRO A 98 -6.45 -11.15 -12.33
CA PRO A 98 -5.59 -12.32 -12.42
C PRO A 98 -5.64 -12.91 -13.83
N PRO A 99 -4.53 -13.41 -14.38
CA PRO A 99 -4.52 -14.02 -15.71
C PRO A 99 -5.43 -15.26 -15.82
N GLU A 100 -5.83 -15.84 -14.68
CA GLU A 100 -6.82 -16.91 -14.60
C GLU A 100 -8.24 -16.43 -15.00
N VAL A 101 -8.57 -15.17 -14.70
CA VAL A 101 -9.88 -14.57 -15.02
C VAL A 101 -9.98 -14.24 -16.51
N GLU A 102 -8.88 -13.81 -17.14
CA GLU A 102 -8.83 -13.59 -18.60
C GLU A 102 -9.05 -14.90 -19.39
N LYS A 103 -8.46 -16.02 -18.91
CA LYS A 103 -8.65 -17.33 -19.54
C LYS A 103 -10.09 -17.85 -19.41
N ALA A 104 -10.72 -17.64 -18.25
CA ALA A 104 -12.11 -18.05 -18.01
C ALA A 104 -13.13 -17.27 -18.86
N MET A 105 -12.81 -16.03 -19.26
CA MET A 105 -13.68 -15.22 -20.12
C MET A 105 -13.58 -15.59 -21.62
N GLN A 106 -12.49 -16.20 -22.07
CA GLN A 106 -12.34 -16.66 -23.45
C GLN A 106 -13.02 -18.01 -23.71
N GLU A 107 -13.10 -18.90 -22.72
CA GLU A 107 -13.63 -20.26 -22.89
C GLU A 107 -15.16 -20.31 -23.08
N ASN A 108 -15.90 -19.28 -22.65
CA ASN A 108 -17.37 -19.22 -22.74
C ASN A 108 -17.95 -18.72 -24.08
N HIS A 109 -17.13 -18.50 -25.13
CA HIS A 109 -17.61 -18.01 -26.43
C HIS A 109 -17.91 -19.10 -27.49
N ARG A 110 -18.08 -20.38 -27.10
CA ARG A 110 -18.54 -21.41 -28.05
C ARG A 110 -20.03 -21.24 -28.35
N ARG A 111 -20.35 -20.47 -29.40
CA ARG A 111 -21.63 -20.54 -30.12
C ARG A 111 -21.99 -22.01 -30.43
N PRO A 112 -23.19 -22.50 -30.09
CA PRO A 112 -23.74 -23.65 -30.78
C PRO A 112 -24.24 -23.17 -32.16
N GLN A 113 -23.80 -23.86 -33.21
CA GLN A 113 -24.30 -23.72 -34.57
C GLN A 113 -25.75 -24.22 -34.65
N ARG A 114 -26.48 -23.67 -35.64
CA ARG A 114 -27.82 -24.09 -36.08
C ARG A 114 -27.89 -25.61 -36.29
N VAL A 115 -29.04 -26.20 -35.94
CA VAL A 115 -29.49 -27.47 -36.53
C VAL A 115 -30.95 -27.28 -36.93
N ASP A 116 -31.15 -27.24 -38.23
CA ASP A 116 -32.42 -27.35 -38.93
C ASP A 116 -33.02 -28.75 -38.66
N LYS A 117 -34.34 -28.83 -38.42
CA LYS A 117 -35.06 -30.11 -38.60
C LYS A 117 -36.52 -29.90 -39.00
N ASP A 118 -36.81 -30.45 -40.18
CA ASP A 118 -38.03 -30.68 -40.93
C ASP A 118 -39.31 -31.01 -40.13
N THR A 119 -40.50 -30.69 -40.66
CA THR A 119 -41.43 -31.66 -41.33
C THR A 119 -42.87 -31.09 -41.45
N SER A 120 -43.38 -31.11 -42.68
CA SER A 120 -44.77 -31.21 -43.19
C SER A 120 -45.98 -31.01 -42.28
N SER A 121 -46.89 -30.09 -42.67
CA SER A 121 -48.25 -30.36 -43.19
C SER A 121 -48.94 -29.07 -43.63
#